data_AF-A0A7J6SED1-F1
#
_entry.id   AF-A0A7J6SED1-F1
#
_cell.length_a   1.000
_cell.length_b   1.000
_cell.length_c   1.000
_cell.angle_alpha   90.00
_cell.angle_beta   90.00
_cell.angle_gamma   90.00
#
_symmetry.space_group_name_H-M   'P 1'
#
loop_
_entity.id
_entity.type
_entity.pdbx_description
1 polymer ?
#
loop_
_entity_poly.entity_id
_entity_poly.type
_entity_poly.pdbx_seq_one_letter_code
_entity_poly.pdbx_strand_id
1 'polypeptide(L)'
;VEQIKERMCTFLSMITGAPEVHFDVKALKEMHRGINITDYHFDALMENMKVACELMEIEKTAKVDFLECVSHVRGIITAGCTVRLELAKRRTEIGGTEGLFKQLGGEQGIAKAVERLYEQVDKDERLSPFLSGAKLGAIARAQTKFLTHLFGGAEEYKGRDLKRIHQMIDIYDYHMDAFVNLMKTVLEEADQDPETIDSCVILMET
;
A
#
# COMPACT_ATOMS: atom_id res chain seq x y z
N VAL A 1 -0.54 8.98 -20.65
CA VAL A 1 0.94 8.88 -20.47
C VAL A 1 1.63 10.18 -20.85
N GLU A 2 1.39 10.73 -22.04
CA GLU A 2 2.10 11.94 -22.50
C GLU A 2 1.92 13.17 -21.60
N GLN A 3 0.70 13.43 -21.15
CA GLN A 3 0.40 14.51 -20.19
C GLN A 3 1.13 14.36 -18.84
N ILE A 4 1.40 13.12 -18.40
CA ILE A 4 2.13 12.86 -17.15
C ILE A 4 3.61 13.18 -17.35
N LYS A 5 4.18 12.82 -18.51
CA LYS A 5 5.57 13.18 -18.86
C LYS A 5 5.75 14.69 -18.92
N GLU A 6 4.84 15.42 -19.56
CA GLU A 6 4.90 16.89 -19.63
C GLU A 6 4.89 17.54 -18.24
N ARG A 7 4.02 17.05 -17.35
CA ARG A 7 3.96 17.53 -15.95
C ARG A 7 5.22 17.17 -15.18
N MET A 8 5.77 15.98 -15.38
CA MET A 8 7.02 15.57 -14.75
C MET A 8 8.20 16.43 -15.25
N CYS A 9 8.31 16.68 -16.55
CA CYS A 9 9.35 17.56 -17.11
C CYS A 9 9.24 18.98 -16.56
N THR A 10 8.02 19.52 -16.49
CA THR A 10 7.73 20.83 -15.87
C THR A 10 8.19 20.84 -14.40
N PHE A 11 7.83 19.81 -13.64
CA PHE A 11 8.20 19.67 -12.24
C PHE A 11 9.72 19.58 -12.05
N LEU A 12 10.40 18.71 -12.80
CA LEU A 12 11.85 18.55 -12.75
C LEU A 12 12.57 19.85 -13.09
N SER A 13 12.11 20.56 -14.12
CA SER A 13 12.68 21.86 -14.51
C SER A 13 12.58 22.88 -13.38
N MET A 14 11.45 22.92 -12.67
CA MET A 14 11.25 23.81 -11.51
C MET A 14 12.22 23.49 -10.37
N ILE A 15 12.31 22.22 -9.95
CA ILE A 15 13.16 21.84 -8.80
C ILE A 15 14.66 21.97 -9.10
N THR A 16 15.06 21.95 -10.37
CA THR A 16 16.44 22.21 -10.79
C THR A 16 16.72 23.69 -11.07
N GLY A 17 15.76 24.59 -10.81
CA GLY A 17 15.97 26.04 -10.84
C GLY A 17 15.63 26.74 -12.16
N ALA A 18 14.77 26.18 -13.01
CA ALA A 18 14.29 26.88 -14.21
C ALA A 18 13.44 28.13 -13.81
N PRO A 19 13.87 29.35 -14.17
CA PRO A 19 13.30 30.59 -13.62
C PRO A 19 11.86 30.90 -14.09
N GLU A 20 11.39 30.28 -15.17
CA GLU A 20 10.08 30.56 -15.78
C GLU A 20 8.99 29.56 -15.36
N VAL A 21 9.32 28.56 -14.54
CA VAL A 21 8.38 27.49 -14.18
C VAL A 21 7.96 27.62 -12.72
N HIS A 22 6.83 28.28 -12.48
CA HIS A 22 6.18 28.28 -11.17
C HIS A 22 5.26 27.08 -11.02
N PHE A 23 5.58 26.20 -10.08
CA PHE A 23 4.73 25.09 -9.69
C PHE A 23 4.23 25.31 -8.26
N ASP A 24 2.92 25.28 -8.06
CA ASP A 24 2.34 25.46 -6.73
C ASP A 24 2.55 24.21 -5.86
N VAL A 25 3.42 24.33 -4.86
CA VAL A 25 3.70 23.28 -3.86
C VAL A 25 2.42 22.86 -3.12
N LYS A 26 1.48 23.78 -2.90
CA LYS A 26 0.19 23.48 -2.28
C LYS A 26 -0.66 22.59 -3.19
N ALA A 27 -0.68 22.89 -4.49
CA ALA A 27 -1.33 22.04 -5.49
C ALA A 27 -0.66 20.66 -5.58
N LEU A 28 0.68 20.57 -5.43
CA LEU A 28 1.38 19.29 -5.39
C LEU A 28 0.86 18.41 -4.25
N LYS A 29 0.76 18.98 -3.05
CA LYS A 29 0.27 18.27 -1.87
C LYS A 29 -1.16 17.78 -2.07
N GLU A 30 -2.03 18.61 -2.60
CA GLU A 30 -3.45 18.26 -2.80
C GLU A 30 -3.61 17.16 -3.86
N MET A 31 -2.88 17.25 -4.98
CA MET A 31 -2.93 16.24 -6.04
C MET A 31 -2.48 14.86 -5.56
N HIS A 32 -1.51 14.80 -4.65
CA HIS A 32 -1.00 13.55 -4.09
C HIS A 32 -1.74 13.12 -2.82
N ARG A 33 -2.66 13.94 -2.28
CA ARG A 33 -3.37 13.64 -1.04
C ARG A 33 -4.19 12.36 -1.11
N GLY A 34 -4.85 12.13 -2.24
CA GLY A 34 -5.64 10.93 -2.50
C GLY A 34 -4.83 9.74 -3.01
N ILE A 35 -3.57 9.98 -3.42
CA ILE A 35 -2.70 8.97 -4.02
C ILE A 35 -1.85 8.38 -2.88
N ASN A 36 -1.89 7.06 -2.70
CA ASN A 36 -1.22 6.39 -1.59
C ASN A 36 0.29 6.22 -1.83
N ILE A 37 1.00 7.33 -2.08
CA ILE A 37 2.46 7.31 -2.29
C ILE A 37 3.13 7.22 -0.92
N THR A 38 3.82 6.10 -0.68
CA THR A 38 4.56 5.80 0.54
C THR A 38 6.03 6.17 0.35
N ASP A 39 6.82 6.13 1.42
CA ASP A 39 8.28 6.26 1.32
C ASP A 39 8.88 5.18 0.42
N TYR A 40 8.34 3.95 0.44
CA TYR A 40 8.75 2.89 -0.47
C TYR A 40 8.54 3.27 -1.95
N HIS A 41 7.36 3.82 -2.29
CA HIS A 41 7.08 4.29 -3.65
C HIS A 41 8.03 5.42 -4.07
N PHE A 42 8.34 6.32 -3.13
CA PHE A 42 9.28 7.43 -3.37
C PHE A 42 10.72 6.93 -3.55
N ASP A 43 11.17 5.97 -2.76
CA ASP A 43 12.51 5.38 -2.85
C ASP A 43 12.67 4.62 -4.18
N ALA A 44 11.65 3.88 -4.63
CA ALA A 44 11.64 3.24 -5.94
C ALA A 44 11.75 4.27 -7.08
N LEU A 45 11.08 5.42 -6.96
CA LEU A 45 11.23 6.52 -7.92
C LEU A 45 12.65 7.10 -7.91
N MET A 46 13.23 7.31 -6.73
CA MET A 46 14.60 7.81 -6.58
C MET A 46 15.64 6.88 -7.21
N GLU A 47 15.50 5.57 -7.03
CA GLU A 47 16.42 4.61 -7.65
C GLU A 47 16.24 4.60 -9.18
N ASN A 48 15.01 4.64 -9.68
CA ASN A 48 14.75 4.76 -11.12
C ASN A 48 15.36 6.04 -11.72
N MET A 49 15.25 7.17 -11.02
CA MET A 49 15.85 8.44 -11.45
C MET A 49 17.38 8.38 -11.43
N LYS A 50 17.98 7.77 -10.41
CA LYS A 50 19.43 7.56 -10.32
C LYS A 50 19.96 6.71 -11.48
N VAL A 51 19.28 5.61 -11.80
CA VAL A 51 19.61 4.77 -12.96
C VAL A 51 19.47 5.57 -14.26
N ALA A 52 18.41 6.37 -14.40
CA ALA A 52 18.24 7.23 -15.58
C ALA A 52 19.38 8.25 -15.74
N CYS A 53 19.83 8.89 -14.66
CA CYS A 53 20.98 9.79 -14.69
C CYS A 53 22.27 9.08 -15.14
N GLU A 54 22.46 7.82 -14.72
CA GLU A 54 23.62 7.00 -15.11
C GLU A 54 23.58 6.63 -16.59
N LEU A 55 22.42 6.23 -17.10
CA LEU A 55 22.21 5.93 -18.53
C LEU A 55 22.39 7.17 -19.42
N MET A 56 22.10 8.35 -18.90
CA MET A 56 22.29 9.63 -19.58
C MET A 56 23.70 10.22 -19.41
N GLU A 57 24.60 9.51 -18.72
CA GLU A 57 25.97 9.95 -18.44
C GLU A 57 26.05 11.34 -17.78
N ILE A 58 25.06 11.66 -16.92
CA ILE A 58 25.05 12.92 -16.17
C ILE A 58 26.27 12.95 -15.23
N GLU A 59 26.95 14.10 -15.20
CA GLU A 59 28.12 14.33 -14.36
C GLU A 59 27.79 14.08 -12.88
N LYS A 60 28.76 13.53 -12.12
CA LYS A 60 28.54 13.02 -10.78
C LYS A 60 28.01 14.08 -9.80
N THR A 61 28.56 15.30 -9.82
CA THR A 61 28.09 16.39 -8.95
C THR A 61 26.68 16.83 -9.32
N ALA A 62 26.40 17.00 -10.62
CA ALA A 62 25.06 17.33 -11.10
C ALA A 62 24.02 16.24 -10.74
N LYS A 63 24.39 14.96 -10.77
CA LYS A 63 23.53 13.84 -10.33
C LYS A 63 23.18 13.94 -8.84
N VAL A 64 24.16 14.25 -7.98
CA VAL A 64 23.94 14.39 -6.54
C VAL A 64 22.97 15.54 -6.27
N ASP A 65 23.24 16.71 -6.85
CA ASP A 65 22.40 17.90 -6.68
C ASP A 65 20.97 17.66 -7.17
N PHE A 66 20.82 16.99 -8.31
CA PHE A 66 19.52 16.62 -8.86
C PHE A 66 18.72 15.71 -7.91
N LEU A 67 19.35 14.64 -7.40
CA LEU A 67 18.69 13.71 -6.49
C LEU A 67 18.35 14.40 -5.14
N GLU A 68 19.20 15.31 -4.67
CA GLU A 68 18.92 16.11 -3.47
C GLU A 68 17.70 17.02 -3.69
N CYS A 69 17.61 17.71 -4.83
CA CYS A 69 16.44 18.51 -5.20
C CYS A 69 15.15 17.69 -5.23
N VAL A 70 15.16 16.48 -5.80
CA VAL A 70 13.99 15.59 -5.80
C VAL A 70 13.67 15.16 -4.37
N SER A 71 14.67 14.82 -3.55
CA SER A 71 14.46 14.37 -2.17
C SER A 71 13.73 15.40 -1.30
N HIS A 72 13.90 16.70 -1.56
CA HIS A 72 13.21 17.76 -0.82
C HIS A 72 11.68 17.73 -0.94
N VAL A 73 11.12 17.18 -2.02
CA VAL A 73 9.66 17.08 -2.17
C VAL A 73 9.06 15.84 -1.51
N ARG A 74 9.89 14.92 -0.98
CA ARG A 74 9.44 13.67 -0.36
C ARG A 74 8.30 13.89 0.61
N GLY A 75 8.51 14.74 1.61
CA GLY A 75 7.51 15.00 2.66
C GLY A 75 6.22 15.63 2.14
N ILE A 76 6.24 16.31 0.99
CA ILE A 76 5.03 16.88 0.38
C ILE A 76 4.24 15.78 -0.33
N ILE A 77 4.94 14.89 -1.04
CA ILE A 77 4.35 13.78 -1.80
C ILE A 77 3.80 12.69 -0.87
N THR A 78 4.56 12.32 0.16
CA THR A 78 4.18 11.24 1.08
C THR A 78 3.21 11.70 2.19
N ALA A 79 3.03 13.02 2.39
CA ALA A 79 2.10 13.55 3.39
C ALA A 79 0.63 13.14 3.16
N GLY A 80 0.23 12.85 1.93
CA GLY A 80 -1.11 12.32 1.64
C GLY A 80 -1.35 11.00 2.35
N CYS A 81 -0.40 10.07 2.24
CA CYS A 81 -0.41 8.77 2.89
C CYS A 81 -0.46 8.89 4.42
N THR A 82 0.36 9.76 5.03
CA THR A 82 0.40 9.90 6.49
C THR A 82 -0.93 10.40 7.06
N VAL A 83 -1.55 11.39 6.41
CA VAL A 83 -2.87 11.90 6.82
C VAL A 83 -3.95 10.83 6.63
N ARG A 84 -3.94 10.09 5.52
CA ARG A 84 -4.88 8.98 5.25
C ARG A 84 -4.80 7.92 6.35
N LEU A 85 -3.59 7.51 6.71
CA LEU A 85 -3.35 6.52 7.76
C LEU A 85 -3.80 7.01 9.13
N GLU A 86 -3.53 8.28 9.50
CA GLU A 86 -4.00 8.83 10.77
C GLU A 86 -5.53 8.89 10.84
N LEU A 87 -6.19 9.32 9.76
CA LEU A 87 -7.66 9.35 9.68
C LEU A 87 -8.26 7.95 9.76
N ALA A 88 -7.66 6.98 9.07
CA ALA A 88 -8.10 5.60 9.12
C ALA A 88 -7.94 5.00 10.53
N LYS A 89 -6.82 5.26 11.22
CA LYS A 89 -6.62 4.85 12.63
C LYS A 89 -7.71 5.44 13.54
N ARG A 90 -7.98 6.74 13.40
CA ARG A 90 -9.05 7.41 14.16
C ARG A 90 -10.42 6.83 13.85
N ARG A 91 -10.72 6.46 12.61
CA ARG A 91 -11.99 5.80 12.24
C ARG A 91 -12.13 4.44 12.93
N THR A 92 -11.08 3.62 12.91
CA THR A 92 -11.10 2.30 13.55
C THR A 92 -11.21 2.41 15.08
N GLU A 93 -10.66 3.47 15.69
CA GLU A 93 -10.74 3.73 17.13
C GLU A 93 -12.10 4.30 17.58
N ILE A 94 -12.67 5.25 16.82
CA ILE A 94 -13.86 6.03 17.23
C ILE A 94 -15.17 5.43 16.72
N GLY A 95 -15.20 4.96 15.46
CA GLY A 95 -16.42 4.54 14.76
C GLY A 95 -16.79 3.08 14.97
N GLY A 96 -15.87 2.27 15.52
CA GLY A 96 -15.99 0.82 15.54
C GLY A 96 -15.88 0.20 14.14
N THR A 97 -15.66 -1.11 14.07
CA THR A 97 -15.44 -1.83 12.82
C THR A 97 -16.74 -2.31 12.15
N GLU A 98 -17.90 -2.22 12.80
CA GLU A 98 -19.19 -2.72 12.25
C GLU A 98 -19.60 -2.09 10.92
N GLY A 99 -19.26 -0.81 10.70
CA GLY A 99 -19.48 -0.13 9.42
C GLY A 99 -18.62 -0.71 8.30
N LEU A 100 -17.39 -1.09 8.62
CA LEU A 100 -16.42 -1.67 7.70
C LEU A 100 -16.88 -3.03 7.18
N PHE A 101 -17.38 -3.89 8.08
CA PHE A 101 -17.96 -5.18 7.69
C PHE A 101 -19.06 -5.03 6.62
N LYS A 102 -19.96 -4.06 6.78
CA LYS A 102 -21.04 -3.81 5.81
C LYS A 102 -20.51 -3.26 4.48
N GLN A 103 -19.54 -2.35 4.52
CA GLN A 103 -18.91 -1.77 3.33
C GLN A 103 -18.22 -2.84 2.48
N LEU A 104 -17.53 -3.78 3.14
CA LEU A 104 -16.88 -4.92 2.50
C LEU A 104 -17.86 -5.97 1.94
N GLY A 105 -19.18 -5.72 1.95
CA GLY A 105 -20.19 -6.66 1.47
C GLY A 105 -20.49 -7.81 2.44
N GLY A 106 -20.20 -7.63 3.73
CA GLY A 106 -20.37 -8.63 4.77
C GLY A 106 -19.46 -9.85 4.57
N GLU A 107 -19.85 -10.98 5.16
CA GLU A 107 -19.06 -12.21 5.10
C GLU A 107 -18.82 -12.69 3.67
N GLN A 108 -19.81 -12.55 2.78
CA GLN A 108 -19.68 -12.99 1.39
C GLN A 108 -18.67 -12.15 0.61
N GLY A 109 -18.65 -10.82 0.80
CA GLY A 109 -17.67 -9.97 0.14
C GLY A 109 -16.25 -10.22 0.67
N ILE A 110 -16.10 -10.39 1.98
CA ILE A 110 -14.83 -10.79 2.60
C ILE A 110 -14.37 -12.16 2.10
N ALA A 111 -15.27 -13.14 1.99
CA ALA A 111 -14.94 -14.48 1.48
C ALA A 111 -14.41 -14.43 0.04
N LYS A 112 -15.07 -13.67 -0.85
CA LYS A 112 -14.62 -13.47 -2.23
C LYS A 112 -13.25 -12.79 -2.31
N ALA A 113 -13.03 -11.74 -1.51
CA ALA A 113 -11.73 -11.10 -1.43
C ALA A 113 -10.66 -12.08 -0.94
N VAL A 114 -10.94 -12.89 0.07
CA VAL A 114 -9.97 -13.87 0.57
C VAL A 114 -9.69 -14.98 -0.45
N GLU A 115 -10.70 -15.48 -1.16
CA GLU A 115 -10.48 -16.44 -2.25
C GLU A 115 -9.55 -15.86 -3.31
N ARG A 116 -9.83 -14.63 -3.77
CA ARG A 116 -9.00 -13.92 -4.72
C ARG A 116 -7.59 -13.65 -4.21
N LEU A 117 -7.43 -13.34 -2.92
CA LEU A 117 -6.14 -13.17 -2.26
C LEU A 117 -5.29 -14.44 -2.36
N TYR A 118 -5.85 -15.60 -2.06
CA TYR A 118 -5.09 -16.85 -2.13
C TYR A 118 -4.74 -17.26 -3.56
N GLU A 119 -5.51 -16.86 -4.58
CA GLU A 119 -5.10 -17.01 -5.99
C GLU A 119 -3.86 -16.19 -6.34
N GLN A 120 -3.69 -15.02 -5.72
CA GLN A 120 -2.53 -14.15 -5.93
C GLN A 120 -1.33 -14.60 -5.08
N VAL A 121 -1.58 -14.98 -3.82
CA VAL A 121 -0.55 -15.48 -2.90
C VAL A 121 0.11 -16.76 -3.45
N ASP A 122 -0.66 -17.65 -4.10
CA ASP A 122 -0.13 -18.86 -4.74
C ASP A 122 0.84 -18.55 -5.90
N LYS A 123 0.72 -17.37 -6.51
CA LYS A 123 1.58 -16.90 -7.62
C LYS A 123 2.73 -16.01 -7.16
N ASP A 124 2.72 -15.56 -5.91
CA ASP A 124 3.75 -14.69 -5.36
C ASP A 124 4.93 -15.53 -4.87
N GLU A 125 6.09 -15.40 -5.53
CA GLU A 125 7.31 -16.16 -5.20
C GLU A 125 7.81 -15.93 -3.76
N ARG A 126 7.40 -14.83 -3.12
CA ARG A 126 7.76 -14.48 -1.75
C ARG A 126 6.90 -15.20 -0.72
N LEU A 127 5.69 -15.63 -1.11
CA LEU A 127 4.69 -16.18 -0.19
C LEU A 127 4.35 -17.64 -0.47
N SER A 128 4.31 -18.04 -1.74
CA SER A 128 3.95 -19.40 -2.16
C SER A 128 4.81 -20.50 -1.53
N PRO A 129 6.12 -20.33 -1.21
CA PRO A 129 6.90 -21.36 -0.54
C PRO A 129 6.32 -21.78 0.83
N PHE A 130 5.69 -20.86 1.56
CA PHE A 130 5.08 -21.14 2.87
C PHE A 130 3.79 -21.96 2.78
N LEU A 131 3.20 -22.05 1.58
CA LEU A 131 1.94 -22.72 1.33
C LEU A 131 2.10 -24.04 0.56
N SER A 132 3.33 -24.47 0.31
CA SER A 132 3.61 -25.72 -0.38
C SER A 132 2.99 -26.92 0.36
N GLY A 133 2.14 -27.68 -0.34
CA GLY A 133 1.41 -28.82 0.24
C GLY A 133 0.24 -28.43 1.16
N ALA A 134 -0.04 -27.14 1.32
CA ALA A 134 -1.15 -26.67 2.14
C ALA A 134 -2.49 -26.79 1.40
N LYS A 135 -3.57 -26.95 2.19
CA LYS A 135 -4.93 -26.93 1.66
C LYS A 135 -5.42 -25.48 1.57
N LEU A 136 -5.08 -24.78 0.49
CA LEU A 136 -5.38 -23.35 0.30
C LEU A 136 -6.84 -22.99 0.60
N GLY A 137 -7.80 -23.77 0.09
CA GLY A 137 -9.22 -23.52 0.39
C GLY A 137 -9.59 -23.65 1.87
N ALA A 138 -8.89 -24.48 2.65
CA ALA A 138 -9.09 -24.55 4.11
C ALA A 138 -8.49 -23.34 4.83
N ILE A 139 -7.33 -22.86 4.36
CA ILE A 139 -6.71 -21.64 4.87
C ILE A 139 -7.59 -20.44 4.53
N ALA A 140 -8.05 -20.32 3.29
CA ALA A 140 -8.95 -19.26 2.84
C ALA A 140 -10.18 -19.15 3.75
N ARG A 141 -10.89 -20.26 4.00
CA ARG A 141 -12.04 -20.27 4.93
C ARG A 141 -11.68 -19.86 6.36
N ALA A 142 -10.53 -20.27 6.86
CA ALA A 142 -10.08 -19.88 8.20
C ALA A 142 -9.74 -18.39 8.26
N GLN A 143 -9.09 -17.87 7.23
CA GLN A 143 -8.73 -16.46 7.09
C GLN A 143 -9.99 -15.59 6.91
N THR A 144 -10.99 -16.04 6.15
CA THR A 144 -12.29 -15.36 6.04
C THR A 144 -12.90 -15.16 7.42
N LYS A 145 -12.96 -16.20 8.26
CA LYS A 145 -13.49 -16.08 9.63
C LYS A 145 -12.70 -15.09 10.48
N PHE A 146 -11.37 -15.14 10.37
CA PHE A 146 -10.50 -14.22 11.10
C PHE A 146 -10.74 -12.77 10.67
N LEU A 147 -10.74 -12.51 9.36
CA LEU A 147 -10.94 -11.17 8.81
C LEU A 147 -12.37 -10.66 9.00
N THR A 148 -13.37 -11.52 8.95
CA THR A 148 -14.75 -11.16 9.31
C THR A 148 -14.82 -10.66 10.74
N HIS A 149 -14.21 -11.37 11.69
CA HIS A 149 -14.13 -10.90 13.07
C HIS A 149 -13.35 -9.58 13.19
N LEU A 150 -12.16 -9.52 12.58
CA LEU A 150 -11.28 -8.35 12.63
C LEU A 150 -11.96 -7.08 12.06
N PHE A 151 -12.71 -7.23 10.97
CA PHE A 151 -13.41 -6.15 10.29
C PHE A 151 -14.80 -5.86 10.87
N GLY A 152 -15.13 -6.38 12.06
CA GLY A 152 -16.34 -5.99 12.80
C GLY A 152 -17.59 -6.82 12.50
N GLY A 153 -17.41 -8.03 11.98
CA GLY A 153 -18.47 -9.04 11.93
C GLY A 153 -18.90 -9.46 13.33
N ALA A 154 -20.18 -9.80 13.47
CA ALA A 154 -20.77 -10.19 14.76
C ALA A 154 -20.22 -11.51 15.32
N GLU A 155 -19.67 -12.38 14.46
CA GLU A 155 -19.06 -13.64 14.89
C GLU A 155 -17.63 -13.44 15.39
N GLU A 156 -17.36 -13.93 16.59
CA GLU A 156 -16.00 -13.98 17.14
C GLU A 156 -15.14 -15.05 16.44
N TYR A 157 -13.87 -14.72 16.21
CA TYR A 157 -12.90 -15.69 15.73
C TYR A 157 -12.60 -16.75 16.80
N LYS A 158 -13.05 -17.97 16.54
CA LYS A 158 -12.81 -19.15 17.41
C LYS A 158 -11.74 -20.09 16.85
N GLY A 159 -10.90 -19.59 15.94
CA GLY A 159 -9.85 -20.40 15.35
C GLY A 159 -8.65 -20.57 16.27
N ARG A 160 -7.57 -21.13 15.72
CA ARG A 160 -6.32 -21.32 16.47
C ARG A 160 -5.66 -19.96 16.72
N ASP A 161 -4.94 -19.86 17.83
CA ASP A 161 -4.10 -18.70 18.13
C ASP A 161 -3.12 -18.43 16.98
N LEU A 162 -3.12 -17.19 16.46
CA LEU A 162 -2.31 -16.83 15.29
C LEU A 162 -0.82 -16.98 15.57
N LYS A 163 -0.36 -16.57 16.76
CA LYS A 163 1.05 -16.70 17.13
C LYS A 163 1.48 -18.16 17.10
N ARG A 164 0.67 -19.06 17.64
CA ARG A 164 0.91 -20.51 17.63
C ARG A 164 0.88 -21.11 16.23
N ILE A 165 0.02 -20.64 15.32
CA ILE A 165 -0.01 -21.14 13.93
C ILE A 165 1.26 -20.74 13.18
N HIS A 166 1.74 -19.51 13.38
CA HIS A 166 2.87 -18.96 12.64
C HIS A 166 4.24 -19.23 13.30
N GLN A 167 4.29 -19.77 14.52
CA GLN A 167 5.53 -19.94 15.28
C GLN A 167 6.62 -20.81 14.61
N MET A 168 6.23 -21.68 13.68
CA MET A 168 7.15 -22.62 13.01
C MET A 168 7.49 -22.17 11.57
N ILE A 169 7.12 -20.95 11.20
CA ILE A 169 7.27 -20.41 9.85
C ILE A 169 8.13 -19.16 9.94
N ASP A 170 9.19 -19.08 9.14
CA ASP A 170 10.11 -17.93 9.10
C ASP A 170 9.49 -16.76 8.31
N ILE A 171 8.46 -16.16 8.90
CA ILE A 171 7.79 -14.96 8.38
C ILE A 171 8.52 -13.72 8.93
N TYR A 172 8.95 -12.84 8.02
CA TYR A 172 9.59 -11.57 8.34
C TYR A 172 8.68 -10.43 7.87
N ASP A 173 8.99 -9.21 8.27
CA ASP A 173 8.23 -7.99 7.87
C ASP A 173 8.06 -7.92 6.34
N TYR A 174 9.11 -8.29 5.58
CA TYR A 174 9.04 -8.41 4.12
C TYR A 174 7.90 -9.30 3.59
N HIS A 175 7.63 -10.44 4.26
CA HIS A 175 6.54 -11.35 3.89
C HIS A 175 5.18 -10.77 4.29
N MET A 176 5.09 -10.10 5.44
CA MET A 176 3.88 -9.42 5.88
C MET A 176 3.51 -8.28 4.92
N ASP A 177 4.49 -7.46 4.53
CA ASP A 177 4.32 -6.37 3.57
C ASP A 177 3.84 -6.90 2.22
N ALA A 178 4.41 -8.01 1.74
CA ALA A 178 3.95 -8.67 0.52
C ALA A 178 2.47 -9.07 0.62
N PHE A 179 2.08 -9.69 1.72
CA PHE A 179 0.70 -10.14 1.96
C PHE A 179 -0.29 -8.97 2.06
N VAL A 180 0.04 -7.94 2.82
CA VAL A 180 -0.79 -6.73 2.95
C VAL A 180 -0.94 -6.01 1.62
N ASN A 181 0.11 -5.94 0.80
CA ASN A 181 0.03 -5.33 -0.52
C ASN A 181 -0.85 -6.14 -1.49
N LEU A 182 -0.78 -7.47 -1.46
CA LEU A 182 -1.73 -8.29 -2.22
C LEU A 182 -3.18 -8.06 -1.75
N MET A 183 -3.41 -7.93 -0.44
CA MET A 183 -4.75 -7.60 0.07
C MET A 183 -5.24 -6.24 -0.45
N LYS A 184 -4.38 -5.20 -0.45
CA LYS A 184 -4.73 -3.90 -1.04
C LYS A 184 -5.16 -4.06 -2.51
N THR A 185 -4.36 -4.75 -3.32
CA THR A 185 -4.69 -5.01 -4.73
C THR A 185 -6.03 -5.72 -4.88
N VAL A 186 -6.31 -6.73 -4.06
CA VAL A 186 -7.58 -7.46 -4.13
C VAL A 186 -8.78 -6.60 -3.73
N LEU A 187 -8.64 -5.74 -2.73
CA LEU A 187 -9.70 -4.81 -2.34
C LEU A 187 -9.92 -3.73 -3.41
N GLU A 188 -8.86 -3.27 -4.08
CA GLU A 188 -8.95 -2.38 -5.25
C GLU A 188 -9.67 -3.08 -6.43
N GLU A 189 -9.34 -4.34 -6.72
CA GLU A 189 -10.04 -5.15 -7.73
C GLU A 189 -11.53 -5.38 -7.39
N ALA A 190 -11.89 -5.29 -6.10
CA ALA A 190 -13.25 -5.40 -5.60
C ALA A 190 -13.97 -4.04 -5.47
N ASP A 191 -13.45 -3.01 -6.17
CA ASP A 191 -13.99 -1.64 -6.20
C ASP A 191 -14.17 -1.00 -4.81
N GLN A 192 -13.37 -1.41 -3.83
CA GLN A 192 -13.38 -0.77 -2.51
C GLN A 192 -12.73 0.60 -2.60
N ASP A 193 -13.32 1.58 -1.92
CA ASP A 193 -12.77 2.92 -1.88
C ASP A 193 -11.47 2.96 -1.05
N PRO A 194 -10.57 3.93 -1.30
CA PRO A 194 -9.29 3.97 -0.64
C PRO A 194 -9.35 4.14 0.89
N GLU A 195 -10.41 4.75 1.44
CA GLU A 195 -10.57 4.91 2.89
C GLU A 195 -10.92 3.58 3.56
N THR A 196 -11.76 2.78 2.91
CA THR A 196 -12.10 1.41 3.30
C THR A 196 -10.84 0.53 3.28
N ILE A 197 -10.05 0.61 2.22
CA ILE A 197 -8.79 -0.15 2.09
C ILE A 197 -7.80 0.18 3.21
N ASP A 198 -7.58 1.47 3.50
CA ASP A 198 -6.67 1.87 4.58
C ASP A 198 -7.11 1.34 5.94
N SER A 199 -8.42 1.38 6.20
CA SER A 199 -8.97 0.91 7.47
C SER A 199 -8.74 -0.60 7.62
N CYS A 200 -8.89 -1.37 6.55
CA CYS A 200 -8.56 -2.80 6.54
C CYS A 200 -7.07 -3.05 6.80
N VAL A 201 -6.19 -2.30 6.13
CA VAL A 201 -4.73 -2.44 6.25
C VAL A 201 -4.28 -2.16 7.68
N ILE A 202 -4.77 -1.07 8.29
CA ILE A 202 -4.44 -0.72 9.68
C ILE A 202 -4.83 -1.84 10.64
N LEU A 203 -6.04 -2.40 10.49
CA LEU A 203 -6.48 -3.50 11.35
C LEU A 203 -5.67 -4.78 11.14
N MET A 204 -5.14 -5.01 9.95
CA MET A 204 -4.30 -6.18 9.66
C MET A 204 -2.87 -6.04 10.21
N GLU A 205 -2.41 -4.82 10.46
CA GLU A 205 -1.08 -4.49 10.98
C GLU A 205 -1.03 -4.33 12.51
N THR A 206 -2.19 -4.34 13.20
CA THR A 206 -2.32 -4.28 14.67
C THR A 206 -2.27 -5.65 15.33
#